data_AF-A0A953VRE3-F1
#
_entry.id   AF-A0A953VRE3-F1
#
_cell.length_a   1.000
_cell.length_b   1.000
_cell.length_c   1.000
_cell.angle_alpha   90.00
_cell.angle_beta   90.00
_cell.angle_gamma   90.00
#
_symmetry.space_group_name_H-M   'P 1'
#
loop_
_entity.id
_entity.type
_entity.pdbx_description
1 polymer ?
#
loop_
_entity_poly.entity_id
_entity_poly.type
_entity_poly.pdbx_seq_one_letter_code
_entity_poly.pdbx_strand_id
1 'polypeptide(L)' 'IVYIGDLIQKTEAEMLRTPNFGRKSLNEIKEVLSGMGLHLGMDVEDWPPENIEDLAKKFEDQF' A
#
# COMPACT_ATOMS: atom_id res chain seq x y z
N ILE A 1 -0.79 7.25 3.24
CA ILE A 1 -0.39 5.92 2.74
C ILE A 1 1.12 5.94 2.72
N VAL A 2 1.77 5.22 3.64
CA VAL A 2 3.24 5.19 3.76
C VAL A 2 3.75 3.81 3.36
N TYR A 3 3.01 2.76 3.72
CA TYR A 3 3.37 1.37 3.45
C TYR A 3 2.45 0.73 2.42
N ILE A 4 2.92 -0.37 1.81
CA ILE A 4 2.12 -1.19 0.88
C ILE A 4 0.88 -1.75 1.59
N GLY A 5 1.00 -2.14 2.87
CA GLY A 5 -0.14 -2.62 3.65
C GLY A 5 -1.27 -1.59 3.77
N ASP A 6 -0.93 -0.30 3.86
CA ASP A 6 -1.94 0.78 3.86
C ASP A 6 -2.60 0.95 2.49
N LEU A 7 -1.84 0.70 1.42
CA LEU A 7 -2.30 0.86 0.04
C LEU A 7 -3.28 -0.24 -0.36
N ILE A 8 -2.93 -1.50 -0.09
CA ILE A 8 -3.75 -2.65 -0.50
C ILE A 8 -5.09 -2.73 0.24
N GLN A 9 -5.19 -2.15 1.44
CA GLN A 9 -6.45 -2.02 2.18
C GLN A 9 -7.39 -0.95 1.62
N LYS A 10 -6.91 -0.06 0.74
CA LYS A 10 -7.75 0.94 0.11
C LYS A 10 -8.43 0.39 -1.12
N THR A 11 -9.70 0.74 -1.26
CA THR A 11 -10.48 0.44 -2.46
C THR A 11 -10.10 1.37 -3.61
N GLU A 12 -10.32 0.93 -4.84
CA GLU A 12 -10.12 1.75 -6.04
C GLU A 12 -10.91 3.07 -5.99
N ALA A 13 -12.12 3.03 -5.44
CA ALA A 13 -12.98 4.19 -5.29
C ALA A 13 -12.40 5.22 -4.29
N GLU A 14 -11.78 4.78 -3.19
CA GLU A 14 -11.08 5.66 -2.27
C GLU A 14 -9.84 6.28 -2.92
N MET A 15 -9.07 5.47 -3.66
CA MET A 15 -7.89 5.95 -4.37
C MET A 15 -8.25 7.04 -5.39
N LEU A 16 -9.31 6.83 -6.19
CA LEU A 16 -9.79 7.82 -7.17
C LEU A 16 -10.38 9.10 -6.58
N ARG A 17 -10.70 9.12 -5.27
CA ARG A 17 -11.12 10.35 -4.56
C ARG A 17 -9.94 11.19 -4.09
N THR A 18 -8.73 10.65 -4.15
CA THR A 18 -7.53 11.37 -3.71
C THR A 18 -7.20 12.51 -4.70
N PRO A 19 -7.01 13.75 -4.22
CA PRO A 19 -6.63 14.87 -5.09
C PRO A 19 -5.38 14.54 -5.90
N ASN A 20 -5.38 14.93 -7.19
CA ASN A 20 -4.28 14.66 -8.13
C ASN A 20 -4.01 13.18 -8.44
N PHE A 21 -4.87 12.26 -7.96
CA PHE A 21 -4.79 10.84 -8.26
C PHE A 21 -5.81 10.46 -9.34
N GLY A 22 -5.34 9.88 -10.45
CA GLY A 22 -6.17 9.58 -11.61
C GLY A 22 -6.19 8.10 -12.01
N ARG A 23 -7.01 7.77 -13.00
CA ARG A 23 -7.14 6.39 -13.54
C ARG A 23 -5.82 5.82 -14.06
N LYS A 24 -4.95 6.66 -14.63
CA LYS A 24 -3.62 6.24 -15.09
C LYS A 24 -2.75 5.77 -13.92
N SER A 25 -2.62 6.59 -12.88
CA SER A 25 -1.89 6.25 -11.65
C SER A 25 -2.49 5.03 -10.94
N LEU A 26 -3.82 4.89 -10.95
CA LEU A 26 -4.49 3.70 -10.43
C LEU A 26 -4.06 2.43 -11.17
N ASN A 27 -4.06 2.46 -12.50
CA ASN A 27 -3.68 1.31 -13.31
C ASN A 27 -2.20 0.95 -13.11
N GLU A 28 -1.31 1.94 -13.08
CA GLU A 28 0.12 1.72 -12.80
C GLU A 28 0.33 1.03 -11.44
N ILE A 29 -0.36 1.49 -10.39
CA ILE A 29 -0.31 0.83 -9.07
C ILE A 29 -0.84 -0.60 -9.15
N LYS A 30 -1.97 -0.83 -9.84
CA LYS A 30 -2.55 -2.16 -9.96
C LYS A 30 -1.64 -3.14 -10.70
N GLU A 31 -0.95 -2.69 -11.75
CA GLU A 31 0.01 -3.52 -12.48
C GLU A 31 1.17 -3.94 -11.58
N VAL A 32 1.72 -3.00 -10.80
CA VAL A 32 2.78 -3.28 -9.83
C VAL A 32 2.32 -4.26 -8.75
N LEU A 33 1.13 -4.02 -8.15
CA LEU A 33 0.56 -4.91 -7.14
C LEU A 33 0.30 -6.32 -7.71
N SER A 34 -0.23 -6.40 -8.93
CA SER A 34 -0.49 -7.67 -9.60
C SER A 34 0.79 -8.46 -9.84
N GLY A 35 1.92 -7.79 -10.12
CA GLY A 35 3.23 -8.42 -10.25
C GLY A 35 3.72 -9.07 -8.94
N MET A 36 3.18 -8.63 -7.80
CA MET A 36 3.46 -9.18 -6.46
C MET A 36 2.36 -10.14 -5.97
N GLY A 37 1.32 -10.40 -6.79
CA GLY A 37 0.14 -11.19 -6.38
C GLY A 37 -0.81 -10.45 -5.43
N LEU A 38 -0.69 -9.13 -5.32
CA LEU A 38 -1.51 -8.27 -4.46
C LEU A 38 -2.58 -7.52 -5.27
N HIS A 39 -3.61 -7.02 -4.61
CA HIS A 39 -4.65 -6.18 -5.20
C HIS A 39 -5.19 -5.14 -4.20
N LEU A 40 -5.91 -4.15 -4.72
CA LEU A 40 -6.58 -3.13 -3.89
C LEU A 40 -7.86 -3.70 -3.28
N GLY A 41 -8.21 -3.23 -2.08
CA GLY A 41 -9.34 -3.72 -1.29
C GLY A 41 -9.10 -5.07 -0.59
N MET A 42 -7.85 -5.46 -0.39
CA MET A 42 -7.49 -6.62 0.44
C MET A 42 -7.68 -6.31 1.92
N ASP A 43 -8.18 -7.29 2.67
CA ASP A 43 -8.14 -7.23 4.12
C ASP A 43 -6.84 -7.88 4.62
N VAL A 44 -6.11 -7.20 5.50
CA VAL A 44 -4.83 -7.66 6.04
C VAL A 44 -4.98 -7.72 7.54
N GLU A 45 -5.16 -8.94 8.06
CA GLU A 45 -5.21 -9.16 9.51
C GLU A 45 -3.90 -8.69 10.16
N ASP A 46 -4.04 -8.10 11.35
CA ASP A 46 -2.93 -7.61 12.18
C ASP A 46 -2.03 -6.54 11.53
N TRP A 47 -2.56 -5.78 10.56
CA TRP A 47 -1.89 -4.59 10.02
C TRP A 47 -2.47 -3.28 10.62
N PRO A 48 -1.62 -2.31 11.00
CA PRO A 48 -0.17 -2.38 11.07
C PRO A 48 0.30 -3.18 12.29
N PRO A 49 1.43 -3.90 12.21
CA PRO A 49 2.04 -4.53 13.38
C PRO A 49 2.41 -3.49 14.44
N GLU A 50 2.28 -3.84 15.73
CA GLU A 50 2.61 -2.92 16.84
C GLU A 50 4.06 -2.40 16.79
N ASN A 51 4.97 -3.17 16.19
CA ASN A 51 6.39 -2.87 16.06
C ASN A 51 6.79 -2.31 14.69
N ILE A 52 5.86 -1.72 13.93
CA ILE A 52 6.15 -1.21 12.58
C ILE A 52 7.26 -0.16 12.54
N GLU A 53 7.35 0.70 13.57
CA GLU A 53 8.40 1.73 13.68
C GLU A 53 9.78 1.11 13.92
N ASP A 54 9.87 0.12 14.83
CA ASP A 54 11.12 -0.59 15.10
C ASP A 54 11.60 -1.40 13.89
N LEU A 55 10.67 -2.03 13.17
CA LEU A 55 10.96 -2.75 11.93
C LEU A 55 11.49 -1.78 10.87
N ALA A 56 10.80 -0.66 10.64
CA ALA A 56 11.21 0.34 9.66
C ALA A 56 12.63 0.85 9.95
N LYS A 57 12.90 1.22 11.21
CA LYS A 57 14.21 1.68 11.66
C LYS A 57 15.30 0.62 11.45
N LYS A 58 15.01 -0.64 11.77
CA LYS A 58 15.98 -1.74 11.58
C LYS A 58 16.33 -1.96 10.11
N PHE A 59 15.37 -1.79 9.20
CA PHE A 59 15.64 -1.88 7.77
C PHE A 59 16.38 -0.66 7.25
N GLU A 60 16.06 0.55 7.71
CA GLU A 60 16.79 1.78 7.35
C GLU A 60 18.26 1.72 7.79
N ASP A 61 18.55 1.21 8.99
CA ASP A 61 19.92 1.07 9.51
C ASP A 61 20.75 -0.01 8.78
N GLN A 62 20.12 -0.87 7.97
CA GLN A 62 20.80 -1.94 7.19
C GLN A 62 21.22 -1.51 5.77
N PHE A 63 20.84 -0.32 5.31
CA PHE A 63 21.22 0.24 4.01
C PHE A 63 22.10 1.47 4.15
#